data_AF-Q2PGY9-F1
#
_entry.id   AF-Q2PGY9-F1
#
_cell.length_a   1.000
_cell.length_b   1.000
_cell.length_c   1.000
_cell.angle_alpha   90.00
_cell.angle_beta   90.00
_cell.angle_gamma   90.00
#
_symmetry.space_group_name_H-M   'P 1'
#
loop_
_entity.id
_entity.type
_entity.pdbx_description
1 polymer ?
#
loop_
_entity_poly.entity_id
_entity_poly.type
_entity_poly.pdbx_seq_one_letter_code
_entity_poly.pdbx_strand_id
1 'polypeptide(L)'
;FGKFVEIQFDESGRISGAAVRTYLLERSRVVQISDPERNYHCFYQLCSGASPEEVEKLKLAPQRRFHYLNQSNCFELPGKETNADEYIKTRRAMDVVGLSPEEQDPIFQVVGAILHLGNITFAPGKQPDSSKVSGDKSKYHLEAAASLLRVDKKQLRESLISRTLVTRDGNIKKELDPAAALISRETLAKTIYARLFDWLVDKVNKSIGQDPNAKTIIGVLDIYGFE
;
A
#
# COMPACT_ATOMS: atom_id res chain seq x y z
N PHE A 1 -3.67 -1.40 -12.86
CA PHE A 1 -2.27 -1.50 -13.30
C PHE A 1 -2.28 -2.31 -14.58
N GLY A 2 -1.27 -2.18 -15.44
CA GLY A 2 -1.12 -3.06 -16.59
C GLY A 2 -0.67 -4.46 -16.16
N LYS A 3 -1.20 -5.50 -16.78
CA LYS A 3 -0.97 -6.90 -16.44
C LYS A 3 -0.72 -7.68 -17.72
N PHE A 4 0.39 -8.41 -17.75
CA PHE A 4 0.69 -9.39 -18.78
C PHE A 4 0.77 -10.76 -18.13
N VAL A 5 -0.08 -11.68 -18.56
CA VAL A 5 -0.09 -13.07 -18.11
C VAL A 5 0.47 -13.93 -19.22
N GLU A 6 1.59 -14.57 -18.94
CA GLU A 6 2.23 -15.55 -19.81
C GLU A 6 1.77 -16.94 -19.38
N ILE A 7 1.18 -17.70 -20.31
CA ILE A 7 0.79 -19.10 -20.11
C ILE A 7 1.80 -19.95 -20.86
N GLN A 8 2.43 -20.89 -20.16
CA GLN A 8 3.53 -21.72 -20.67
C GLN A 8 3.02 -23.13 -20.99
N PHE A 9 3.48 -23.69 -22.11
CA PHE A 9 3.05 -25.00 -22.59
C PHE A 9 4.22 -25.96 -22.76
N ASP A 10 4.01 -27.22 -22.37
CA ASP A 10 4.94 -28.31 -22.64
C ASP A 10 4.90 -28.75 -24.11
N GLU A 11 5.79 -29.69 -24.49
CA GLU A 11 5.88 -30.20 -25.87
C GLU A 11 4.61 -30.94 -26.34
N SER A 12 3.71 -31.30 -25.41
CA SER A 12 2.41 -31.92 -25.72
C SER A 12 1.26 -30.91 -25.79
N GLY A 13 1.53 -29.61 -25.63
CA GLY A 13 0.52 -28.55 -25.66
C GLY A 13 -0.32 -28.44 -24.39
N ARG A 14 0.13 -28.98 -23.26
CA ARG A 14 -0.53 -28.83 -21.96
C ARG A 14 0.08 -27.66 -21.20
N ILE A 15 -0.71 -27.01 -20.36
CA ILE A 15 -0.22 -25.93 -19.49
C ILE A 15 0.80 -26.52 -18.52
N SER A 16 2.03 -26.00 -18.57
CA SER A 16 3.14 -26.42 -17.71
C SER A 16 3.52 -25.36 -16.67
N GLY A 17 3.11 -24.10 -16.87
CA GLY A 17 3.34 -23.01 -15.93
C GLY A 17 2.68 -21.70 -16.37
N ALA A 18 2.83 -20.66 -15.56
CA ALA A 18 2.48 -19.29 -15.95
C ALA A 18 3.27 -18.23 -15.17
N ALA A 19 3.40 -17.04 -15.77
CA ALA A 19 4.05 -15.90 -15.14
C ALA A 19 3.21 -14.63 -15.32
N VAL A 20 3.05 -13.86 -14.24
CA VAL A 20 2.37 -12.57 -14.24
C VAL A 20 3.43 -11.47 -14.16
N ARG A 21 3.41 -10.57 -15.14
CA ARG A 21 4.22 -9.34 -15.15
C ARG A 21 3.30 -8.14 -15.02
N THR A 22 3.60 -7.26 -14.09
CA THR A 22 2.79 -6.05 -13.85
C THR A 22 3.54 -4.80 -14.28
N TYR A 23 2.79 -3.82 -14.78
CA TYR A 23 3.31 -2.56 -15.27
C TYR A 23 2.48 -1.40 -14.70
N LEU A 24 3.14 -0.25 -14.51
CA LEU A 24 2.46 1.03 -14.27
C LEU A 24 1.43 0.96 -13.13
N LEU A 25 1.85 0.53 -11.94
CA LEU A 25 1.04 0.72 -10.75
C LEU A 25 0.87 2.23 -10.53
N GLU A 26 -0.38 2.69 -10.45
CA GLU A 26 -0.71 4.10 -10.25
C GLU A 26 -0.45 4.49 -8.78
N ARG A 27 0.81 4.85 -8.48
CA ARG A 27 1.24 5.17 -7.11
C ARG A 27 0.58 6.44 -6.57
N SER A 28 0.26 7.41 -7.42
CA SER A 28 -0.42 8.66 -7.05
C SER A 28 -1.74 8.39 -6.31
N ARG A 29 -2.53 7.44 -6.80
CA ARG A 29 -3.85 7.05 -6.25
C ARG A 29 -3.81 6.70 -4.76
N VAL A 30 -2.68 6.22 -4.25
CA VAL A 30 -2.51 5.87 -2.83
C VAL A 30 -2.71 7.08 -1.92
N VAL A 31 -2.28 8.27 -2.34
CA VAL A 31 -2.28 9.47 -1.47
C VAL A 31 -3.19 10.57 -1.97
N GLN A 32 -3.53 10.56 -3.25
CA GLN A 32 -4.32 11.59 -3.90
C GLN A 32 -5.41 10.93 -4.76
N ILE A 33 -6.65 11.40 -4.60
CA ILE A 33 -7.82 10.91 -5.31
C ILE A 33 -8.62 12.12 -5.82
N SER A 34 -9.19 12.00 -7.00
CA SER A 34 -10.13 12.97 -7.57
C SER A 34 -11.56 12.43 -7.44
N ASP A 35 -12.53 13.26 -7.06
CA ASP A 35 -13.95 12.88 -7.12
C ASP A 35 -14.39 12.75 -8.59
N PRO A 36 -15.13 11.70 -9.00
CA PRO A 36 -15.81 10.68 -8.19
C PRO A 36 -15.05 9.37 -7.97
N GLU A 37 -13.73 9.34 -8.17
CA GLU A 37 -12.92 8.13 -8.01
C GLU A 37 -12.68 7.77 -6.54
N ARG A 38 -12.10 6.59 -6.29
CA ARG A 38 -11.70 6.14 -4.96
C ARG A 38 -10.29 5.57 -4.96
N ASN A 39 -9.74 5.36 -3.76
CA ASN A 39 -8.49 4.63 -3.59
C ASN A 39 -8.65 3.14 -3.96
N TYR A 40 -7.55 2.39 -3.90
CA TYR A 40 -7.57 0.94 -4.08
C TYR A 40 -8.55 0.24 -3.13
N HIS A 41 -9.24 -0.79 -3.63
CA HIS A 41 -10.32 -1.46 -2.90
C HIS A 41 -9.90 -2.04 -1.56
N CYS A 42 -8.67 -2.55 -1.46
CA CYS A 42 -8.14 -3.18 -0.23
C CYS A 42 -8.22 -2.27 1.01
N PHE A 43 -8.11 -0.94 0.85
CA PHE A 43 -8.22 -0.02 1.97
C PHE A 43 -9.63 0.03 2.56
N TYR A 44 -10.64 0.04 1.69
CA TYR A 44 -12.04 0.09 2.12
C TYR A 44 -12.52 -1.29 2.58
N GLN A 45 -12.08 -2.36 1.90
CA GLN A 45 -12.29 -3.73 2.36
C GLN A 45 -11.76 -3.92 3.79
N LEU A 46 -10.54 -3.44 4.07
CA LEU A 46 -9.98 -3.47 5.43
C LEU A 46 -10.82 -2.68 6.43
N CYS A 47 -11.22 -1.44 6.10
CA CYS A 47 -12.04 -0.62 6.99
C CYS A 47 -13.43 -1.21 7.28
N SER A 48 -14.03 -1.93 6.32
CA SER A 48 -15.40 -2.44 6.42
C SER A 48 -15.48 -3.90 6.87
N GLY A 49 -14.50 -4.73 6.52
CA GLY A 49 -14.51 -6.18 6.73
C GLY A 49 -13.65 -6.68 7.87
N ALA A 50 -12.75 -5.85 8.43
CA ALA A 50 -11.94 -6.25 9.57
C ALA A 50 -12.80 -6.66 10.76
N SER A 51 -12.43 -7.77 11.41
CA SER A 51 -13.02 -8.21 12.67
C SER A 51 -12.79 -7.20 13.79
N PRO A 52 -13.56 -7.24 14.89
CA PRO A 52 -13.35 -6.33 16.02
C PRO A 52 -11.93 -6.38 16.60
N GLU A 53 -11.33 -7.58 16.65
CA GLU A 53 -9.95 -7.77 17.09
C GLU A 53 -8.95 -7.09 16.14
N GLU A 54 -9.15 -7.24 14.83
CA GLU A 54 -8.32 -6.56 13.82
C GLU A 54 -8.49 -5.05 13.90
N VAL A 55 -9.71 -4.54 14.09
CA VAL A 55 -9.97 -3.11 14.23
C VAL A 55 -9.20 -2.54 15.44
N GLU A 56 -9.20 -3.25 16.57
CA GLU A 56 -8.44 -2.84 17.75
C GLU A 56 -6.93 -2.91 17.52
N LYS A 57 -6.43 -4.06 17.03
CA LYS A 57 -5.01 -4.32 16.75
C LYS A 57 -4.43 -3.32 15.73
N LEU A 58 -5.19 -3.04 14.69
CA LEU A 58 -4.80 -2.14 13.60
C LEU A 58 -5.19 -0.68 13.86
N LYS A 59 -5.88 -0.40 14.98
CA LYS A 59 -6.35 0.94 15.37
C LYS A 59 -7.20 1.61 14.28
N LEU A 60 -8.00 0.80 13.60
CA LEU A 60 -8.80 1.24 12.47
C LEU A 60 -9.95 2.14 12.92
N ALA A 61 -10.33 3.03 12.01
CA ALA A 61 -11.49 3.89 12.13
C ALA A 61 -12.32 3.75 10.85
N PRO A 62 -13.59 4.24 10.84
CA PRO A 62 -14.36 4.31 9.61
C PRO A 62 -13.59 5.03 8.49
N GLN A 63 -13.75 4.59 7.24
CA GLN A 63 -13.00 5.05 6.07
C GLN A 63 -12.98 6.58 5.93
N ARG A 64 -14.06 7.27 6.31
CA ARG A 64 -14.19 8.74 6.30
C ARG A 64 -13.17 9.48 7.19
N ARG A 65 -12.60 8.80 8.18
CA ARG A 65 -11.61 9.36 9.11
C ARG A 65 -10.18 9.28 8.59
N PHE A 66 -9.93 8.58 7.50
CA PHE A 66 -8.61 8.51 6.89
C PHE A 66 -8.49 9.45 5.70
N HIS A 67 -7.49 10.33 5.74
CA HIS A 67 -7.24 11.35 4.72
C HIS A 67 -7.03 10.76 3.33
N TYR A 68 -6.42 9.58 3.23
CA TYR A 68 -6.23 8.89 1.96
C TYR A 68 -7.49 8.23 1.41
N LEU A 69 -8.61 8.23 2.14
CA LEU A 69 -9.88 7.64 1.70
C LEU A 69 -11.03 8.63 1.61
N ASN A 70 -10.87 9.86 2.11
CA ASN A 70 -11.95 10.85 2.26
C ASN A 70 -11.84 12.08 1.35
N GLN A 71 -11.01 12.00 0.30
CA GLN A 71 -10.85 13.07 -0.70
C GLN A 71 -11.95 13.06 -1.78
N SER A 72 -12.72 11.98 -1.84
CA SER A 72 -13.89 11.83 -2.70
C SER A 72 -15.10 11.38 -1.88
N ASN A 73 -16.28 11.45 -2.47
CA ASN A 73 -17.51 10.96 -1.85
C ASN A 73 -17.81 9.48 -2.18
N CYS A 74 -16.93 8.82 -2.95
CA CYS A 74 -17.08 7.43 -3.38
C CYS A 74 -16.49 6.45 -2.34
N PHE A 75 -17.31 6.05 -1.37
CA PHE A 75 -16.92 5.06 -0.34
C PHE A 75 -17.41 3.65 -0.63
N GLU A 76 -18.55 3.54 -1.32
CA GLU A 76 -19.21 2.29 -1.69
C GLU A 76 -19.30 2.23 -3.22
N LEU A 77 -19.23 1.03 -3.78
CA LEU A 77 -19.45 0.81 -5.21
C LEU A 77 -20.90 0.37 -5.44
N PRO A 78 -21.51 0.73 -6.58
CA PRO A 78 -22.79 0.17 -6.97
C PRO A 78 -22.64 -1.33 -7.20
N GLY A 79 -23.47 -2.13 -6.53
CA GLY A 79 -23.41 -3.58 -6.60
C GLY A 79 -24.12 -4.24 -5.44
N LYS A 80 -24.29 -5.57 -5.53
CA LYS A 80 -24.87 -6.36 -4.44
C LYS A 80 -23.85 -6.62 -3.32
N GLU A 81 -22.57 -6.64 -3.65
CA GLU A 81 -21.49 -7.08 -2.77
C GLU A 81 -20.88 -5.87 -2.07
N THR A 82 -20.77 -5.95 -0.74
CA THR A 82 -20.23 -4.86 0.07
C THR A 82 -18.71 -4.93 0.16
N ASN A 83 -18.07 -3.83 0.56
CA ASN A 83 -16.62 -3.83 0.86
C ASN A 83 -16.26 -4.92 1.90
N ALA A 84 -17.16 -5.23 2.84
CA ALA A 84 -16.95 -6.28 3.85
C ALA A 84 -17.02 -7.70 3.24
N ASP A 85 -17.94 -7.95 2.32
CA ASP A 85 -18.02 -9.23 1.60
C ASP A 85 -16.75 -9.47 0.77
N GLU A 86 -16.29 -8.42 0.08
CA GLU A 86 -15.07 -8.46 -0.71
C GLU A 86 -13.80 -8.66 0.13
N TYR A 87 -13.78 -8.20 1.39
CA TYR A 87 -12.69 -8.49 2.32
C TYR A 87 -12.58 -10.00 2.60
N ILE A 88 -13.71 -10.66 2.88
CA ILE A 88 -13.76 -12.10 3.14
C ILE A 88 -13.29 -12.88 1.91
N LYS A 89 -13.75 -12.50 0.72
CA LYS A 89 -13.30 -13.12 -0.54
C LYS A 89 -11.80 -12.91 -0.77
N THR A 90 -11.29 -11.72 -0.48
CA THR A 90 -9.85 -11.41 -0.62
C THR A 90 -9.01 -12.30 0.28
N ARG A 91 -9.39 -12.49 1.55
CA ARG A 91 -8.68 -13.42 2.45
C ARG A 91 -8.73 -14.86 1.97
N ARG A 92 -9.90 -15.32 1.51
CA ARG A 92 -10.03 -16.67 0.91
C ARG A 92 -9.16 -16.83 -0.34
N ALA A 93 -9.07 -15.81 -1.18
CA ALA A 93 -8.20 -15.83 -2.35
C ALA A 93 -6.72 -15.88 -1.96
N MET A 94 -6.32 -15.18 -0.88
CA MET A 94 -4.98 -15.30 -0.31
C MET A 94 -4.68 -16.73 0.16
N ASP A 95 -5.64 -17.40 0.82
CA ASP A 95 -5.50 -18.81 1.23
C ASP A 95 -5.24 -19.71 0.01
N VAL A 96 -5.98 -19.52 -1.09
CA VAL A 96 -5.85 -20.30 -2.33
C VAL A 96 -4.48 -20.11 -2.99
N VAL A 97 -3.92 -18.91 -2.91
CA VAL A 97 -2.56 -18.57 -3.39
C VAL A 97 -1.47 -19.08 -2.43
N GLY A 98 -1.84 -19.73 -1.33
CA GLY A 98 -0.92 -20.29 -0.35
C GLY A 98 -0.32 -19.26 0.60
N LEU A 99 -0.97 -18.11 0.79
CA LEU A 99 -0.63 -17.15 1.84
C LEU A 99 -1.31 -17.59 3.14
N SER A 100 -0.49 -18.04 4.08
CA SER A 100 -0.97 -18.44 5.42
C SER A 100 -1.59 -17.26 6.19
N PRO A 101 -2.44 -17.51 7.20
CA PRO A 101 -2.95 -16.45 8.08
C PRO A 101 -1.84 -15.58 8.69
N GLU A 102 -0.71 -16.20 9.02
CA GLU A 102 0.50 -15.53 9.57
C GLU A 102 1.18 -14.60 8.57
N GLU A 103 1.04 -14.85 7.27
CA GLU A 103 1.50 -13.97 6.19
C GLU A 103 0.45 -12.92 5.80
N GLN A 104 -0.85 -13.23 5.97
CA GLN A 104 -1.94 -12.30 5.70
C GLN A 104 -1.97 -11.13 6.68
N ASP A 105 -1.76 -11.41 7.96
CA ASP A 105 -1.79 -10.39 9.01
C ASP A 105 -0.81 -9.23 8.76
N PRO A 106 0.48 -9.48 8.44
CA PRO A 106 1.42 -8.43 8.05
C PRO A 106 0.99 -7.60 6.84
N ILE A 107 0.31 -8.20 5.85
CA ILE A 107 -0.19 -7.47 4.67
C ILE A 107 -1.17 -6.40 5.14
N PHE A 108 -2.15 -6.78 5.98
CA PHE A 108 -3.13 -5.83 6.49
C PHE A 108 -2.55 -4.85 7.52
N GLN A 109 -1.50 -5.23 8.26
CA GLN A 109 -0.71 -4.29 9.08
C GLN A 109 -0.09 -3.18 8.22
N VAL A 110 0.50 -3.52 7.07
CA VAL A 110 1.09 -2.54 6.15
C VAL A 110 0.01 -1.64 5.54
N VAL A 111 -1.12 -2.22 5.11
CA VAL A 111 -2.25 -1.44 4.57
C VAL A 111 -2.80 -0.47 5.62
N GLY A 112 -3.01 -0.92 6.86
CA GLY A 112 -3.43 -0.07 7.97
C GLY A 112 -2.40 1.03 8.29
N ALA A 113 -1.11 0.70 8.27
CA ALA A 113 -0.05 1.68 8.50
C ALA A 113 -0.07 2.83 7.50
N ILE A 114 -0.32 2.54 6.21
CA ILE A 114 -0.46 3.56 5.16
C ILE A 114 -1.62 4.51 5.46
N LEU A 115 -2.75 3.98 5.94
CA LEU A 115 -3.89 4.81 6.36
C LEU A 115 -3.53 5.75 7.52
N HIS A 116 -2.82 5.25 8.52
CA HIS A 116 -2.34 6.09 9.62
C HIS A 116 -1.33 7.13 9.15
N LEU A 117 -0.39 6.78 8.26
CA LEU A 117 0.55 7.75 7.68
C LEU A 117 -0.18 8.93 7.05
N GLY A 118 -1.26 8.70 6.30
CA GLY A 118 -2.03 9.75 5.64
C GLY A 118 -2.64 10.79 6.58
N ASN A 119 -2.86 10.44 7.85
CA ASN A 119 -3.43 11.36 8.85
C ASN A 119 -2.37 12.16 9.63
N ILE A 120 -1.08 11.91 9.39
CA ILE A 120 -0.01 12.70 10.02
C ILE A 120 0.05 14.06 9.30
N THR A 121 -0.12 15.13 10.06
CA THR A 121 0.04 16.51 9.59
C THR A 121 1.25 17.19 10.22
N PHE A 122 1.77 18.23 9.56
CA PHE A 122 3.00 18.92 9.95
C PHE A 122 2.72 20.41 10.19
N ALA A 123 3.44 20.99 11.14
CA ALA A 123 3.42 22.42 11.46
C ALA A 123 4.85 22.99 11.44
N PRO A 124 5.02 24.31 11.31
CA PRO A 124 6.34 24.94 11.40
C PRO A 124 7.08 24.55 12.70
N GLY A 125 8.37 24.27 12.56
CA GLY A 125 9.26 23.90 13.65
C GLY A 125 9.82 25.13 14.37
N LYS A 126 11.01 24.98 14.97
CA LYS A 126 11.69 26.08 15.68
C LYS A 126 12.48 26.98 14.73
N GLN A 127 13.06 26.39 13.69
CA GLN A 127 13.80 27.09 12.64
C GLN A 127 12.89 27.40 11.46
N PRO A 128 13.18 28.44 10.65
CA PRO A 128 12.37 28.83 9.49
C PRO A 128 12.07 27.69 8.52
N ASP A 129 13.07 26.86 8.22
CA ASP A 129 12.99 25.75 7.26
C ASP A 129 12.76 24.38 7.92
N SER A 130 12.15 24.38 9.11
CA SER A 130 11.92 23.16 9.89
C SER A 130 10.45 22.87 10.12
N SER A 131 10.14 21.61 10.42
CA SER A 131 8.80 21.16 10.72
C SER A 131 8.76 20.24 11.94
N LYS A 132 7.56 20.12 12.49
CA LYS A 132 7.22 19.17 13.55
C LYS A 132 5.87 18.52 13.24
N VAL A 133 5.67 17.32 13.75
CA VAL A 133 4.36 16.66 13.71
C VAL A 133 3.34 17.49 14.50
N SER A 134 2.18 17.75 13.90
CA SER A 134 1.20 18.72 14.36
C SER A 134 0.10 18.10 15.23
N GLY A 135 -0.03 18.58 16.47
CA GLY A 135 -1.11 18.19 17.38
C GLY A 135 -1.05 16.73 17.85
N ASP A 136 -1.94 16.38 18.78
CA ASP A 136 -1.93 15.05 19.39
C ASP A 136 -2.54 13.98 18.48
N LYS A 137 -3.48 14.36 17.61
CA LYS A 137 -4.02 13.45 16.58
C LYS A 137 -2.91 12.91 15.66
N SER A 138 -2.03 13.76 15.15
CA SER A 138 -0.93 13.30 14.28
C SER A 138 0.09 12.47 15.05
N LYS A 139 0.35 12.76 16.33
CA LYS A 139 1.22 11.93 17.18
C LYS A 139 0.63 10.54 17.39
N TYR A 140 -0.68 10.44 17.61
CA TYR A 140 -1.38 9.16 17.69
C TYR A 140 -1.23 8.36 16.39
N HIS A 141 -1.46 8.98 15.24
CA HIS A 141 -1.30 8.31 13.95
C HIS A 141 0.16 7.92 13.66
N LEU A 142 1.14 8.73 14.07
CA LEU A 142 2.55 8.40 13.98
C LEU A 142 2.91 7.18 14.84
N GLU A 143 2.41 7.12 16.08
CA GLU A 143 2.59 5.96 16.96
C GLU A 143 1.97 4.69 16.36
N ALA A 144 0.74 4.80 15.85
CA ALA A 144 0.05 3.68 15.20
C ALA A 144 0.83 3.19 13.97
N ALA A 145 1.25 4.09 13.07
CA ALA A 145 2.04 3.74 11.90
C ALA A 145 3.38 3.09 12.27
N ALA A 146 4.11 3.64 13.26
CA ALA A 146 5.37 3.07 13.74
C ALA A 146 5.18 1.66 14.31
N SER A 147 4.14 1.46 15.12
CA SER A 147 3.80 0.16 15.71
C SER A 147 3.45 -0.88 14.66
N LEU A 148 2.65 -0.52 13.65
CA LEU A 148 2.22 -1.44 12.59
C LEU A 148 3.37 -1.80 11.64
N LEU A 149 4.24 -0.84 11.32
CA LEU A 149 5.46 -1.07 10.54
C LEU A 149 6.58 -1.73 11.35
N ARG A 150 6.42 -1.85 12.67
CA ARG A 150 7.43 -2.37 13.61
C ARG A 150 8.76 -1.62 13.53
N VAL A 151 8.68 -0.30 13.43
CA VAL A 151 9.85 0.60 13.39
C VAL A 151 9.87 1.51 14.62
N ASP A 152 11.06 2.01 14.95
CA ASP A 152 11.16 3.02 16.01
C ASP A 152 10.42 4.30 15.63
N LYS A 153 9.56 4.78 16.53
CA LYS A 153 8.76 5.99 16.31
C LYS A 153 9.63 7.22 16.07
N LYS A 154 10.76 7.38 16.78
CA LYS A 154 11.61 8.56 16.64
C LYS A 154 12.28 8.55 15.27
N GLN A 155 12.77 7.38 14.83
CA GLN A 155 13.33 7.21 13.50
C GLN A 155 12.30 7.47 12.40
N LEU A 156 11.09 6.93 12.52
CA LEU A 156 10.00 7.23 11.58
C LEU A 156 9.71 8.73 11.55
N ARG A 157 9.54 9.37 12.71
CA ARG A 157 9.34 10.81 12.81
C ARG A 157 10.43 11.59 12.09
N GLU A 158 11.69 11.26 12.37
CA GLU A 158 12.84 11.94 11.80
C GLU A 158 12.92 11.76 10.28
N SER A 159 12.61 10.57 9.76
CA SER A 159 12.56 10.33 8.31
C SER A 159 11.50 11.17 7.60
N LEU A 160 10.43 11.54 8.30
CA LEU A 160 9.35 12.37 7.75
C LEU A 160 9.70 13.86 7.73
N ILE A 161 10.45 14.35 8.73
CA ILE A 161 10.72 15.80 8.91
C ILE A 161 12.17 16.21 8.60
N SER A 162 13.01 15.27 8.18
CA SER A 162 14.41 15.55 7.84
C SER A 162 14.89 14.65 6.71
N ARG A 163 15.90 15.11 5.99
CA ARG A 163 16.59 14.34 4.96
C ARG A 163 18.08 14.29 5.27
N THR A 164 18.67 13.11 5.12
CA THR A 164 20.12 12.93 5.20
C THR A 164 20.74 13.05 3.81
N LEU A 165 21.71 13.95 3.67
CA LEU A 165 22.53 14.13 2.48
C LEU A 165 23.87 13.44 2.73
N VAL A 166 24.20 12.45 1.92
CA VAL A 166 25.50 11.76 1.98
C VAL A 166 26.49 12.54 1.12
N THR A 167 27.53 13.09 1.74
CA THR A 167 28.64 13.77 1.04
C THR A 167 29.95 13.01 1.27
N ARG A 168 31.02 13.41 0.57
CA ARG A 168 32.36 12.82 0.76
C ARG A 168 32.88 13.03 2.18
N ASP A 169 32.47 14.10 2.84
CA ASP A 169 32.93 14.51 4.17
C ASP A 169 32.01 14.02 5.30
N GLY A 170 30.92 13.30 4.97
CA GLY A 170 30.02 12.69 5.93
C GLY A 170 28.53 12.94 5.64
N ASN A 171 27.69 12.57 6.60
CA ASN A 171 26.24 12.71 6.50
C ASN A 171 25.77 14.04 7.08
N ILE A 172 25.12 14.87 6.27
CA ILE A 172 24.53 16.14 6.69
C ILE A 172 23.02 15.94 6.81
N LYS A 173 22.46 16.17 8.00
CA LYS A 173 21.02 16.13 8.23
C LYS A 173 20.42 17.51 8.02
N LYS A 174 19.47 17.63 7.08
CA LYS A 174 18.72 18.85 6.81
C LYS A 174 17.27 18.67 7.26
N GLU A 175 16.77 19.58 8.07
CA GLU A 175 15.33 19.61 8.43
C GLU A 175 14.49 20.04 7.22
N LEU A 176 13.24 19.60 7.19
CA LEU A 176 12.28 19.90 6.13
C LEU A 176 11.23 20.87 6.64
N ASP A 177 10.83 21.83 5.81
CA ASP A 177 9.64 22.62 6.05
C ASP A 177 8.36 21.75 6.00
N PRO A 178 7.19 22.27 6.44
CA PRO A 178 5.97 21.46 6.48
C PRO A 178 5.50 20.91 5.11
N ALA A 179 5.74 21.63 4.01
CA ALA A 179 5.34 21.19 2.68
C ALA A 179 6.25 20.05 2.18
N ALA A 180 7.56 20.17 2.39
CA ALA A 180 8.52 19.12 2.10
C ALA A 180 8.31 17.87 2.97
N ALA A 181 7.92 18.04 4.25
CA ALA A 181 7.57 16.92 5.12
C ALA A 181 6.29 16.19 4.66
N LEU A 182 5.30 16.93 4.14
CA LEU A 182 4.10 16.34 3.52
C LEU A 182 4.46 15.46 2.31
N ILE A 183 5.31 15.97 1.41
CA ILE A 183 5.81 15.22 0.26
C ILE A 183 6.62 13.99 0.71
N SER A 184 7.43 14.11 1.76
CA SER A 184 8.18 12.99 2.34
C SER A 184 7.25 11.88 2.82
N ARG A 185 6.21 12.22 3.60
CA ARG A 185 5.16 11.29 4.06
C ARG A 185 4.48 10.58 2.90
N GLU A 186 4.08 11.32 1.87
CA GLU A 186 3.40 10.73 0.71
C GLU A 186 4.32 9.83 -0.11
N THR A 187 5.58 10.23 -0.27
CA THR A 187 6.59 9.41 -0.96
C THR A 187 6.80 8.10 -0.21
N LEU A 188 6.86 8.14 1.11
CA LEU A 188 6.95 6.95 1.95
C LEU A 188 5.71 6.05 1.76
N ALA A 189 4.50 6.60 1.86
CA ALA A 189 3.26 5.84 1.68
C ALA A 189 3.18 5.16 0.29
N LYS A 190 3.50 5.90 -0.78
CA LYS A 190 3.58 5.39 -2.16
C LYS A 190 4.59 4.25 -2.28
N THR A 191 5.76 4.41 -1.65
CA THR A 191 6.84 3.43 -1.70
C THR A 191 6.46 2.15 -0.97
N ILE A 192 5.89 2.27 0.23
CA ILE A 192 5.44 1.11 1.03
C ILE A 192 4.37 0.33 0.25
N TYR A 193 3.37 1.02 -0.31
CA TYR A 193 2.32 0.36 -1.09
C TYR A 193 2.87 -0.34 -2.34
N ALA A 194 3.78 0.32 -3.07
CA ALA A 194 4.41 -0.27 -4.25
C ALA A 194 5.22 -1.53 -3.88
N ARG A 195 5.99 -1.50 -2.79
CA ARG A 195 6.75 -2.65 -2.32
C ARG A 195 5.85 -3.80 -1.87
N LEU A 196 4.73 -3.50 -1.21
CA LEU A 196 3.74 -4.51 -0.85
C LEU A 196 3.13 -5.15 -2.10
N PHE A 197 2.76 -4.33 -3.10
CA PHE A 197 2.23 -4.81 -4.36
C PHE A 197 3.21 -5.72 -5.10
N ASP A 198 4.47 -5.29 -5.27
CA ASP A 198 5.51 -6.08 -5.92
C ASP A 198 5.70 -7.43 -5.20
N TRP A 199 5.74 -7.42 -3.86
CA TRP A 199 5.86 -8.63 -3.06
C TRP A 199 4.67 -9.59 -3.22
N LEU A 200 3.44 -9.06 -3.32
CA LEU A 200 2.25 -9.86 -3.58
C LEU A 200 2.29 -10.50 -4.96
N VAL A 201 2.73 -9.77 -5.98
CA VAL A 201 2.91 -10.31 -7.34
C VAL A 201 3.95 -11.43 -7.34
N ASP A 202 5.06 -11.26 -6.62
CA ASP A 202 6.08 -12.30 -6.47
C ASP A 202 5.52 -13.55 -5.78
N LYS A 203 4.67 -13.39 -4.76
CA LYS A 203 4.00 -14.51 -4.08
C LYS A 203 3.04 -15.25 -5.00
N VAL A 204 2.22 -14.52 -5.76
CA VAL A 204 1.33 -15.09 -6.77
C VAL A 204 2.14 -15.87 -7.81
N ASN A 205 3.22 -15.30 -8.34
CA ASN A 205 4.09 -15.97 -9.31
C ASN A 205 4.72 -17.26 -8.78
N LYS A 206 5.15 -17.26 -7.51
CA LYS A 206 5.67 -18.46 -6.85
C LYS A 206 4.60 -19.54 -6.68
N SER A 207 3.36 -19.15 -6.37
CA SER A 207 2.23 -20.08 -6.24
C SER A 207 1.79 -20.67 -7.57
N ILE A 208 1.82 -19.89 -8.65
CA ILE A 208 1.43 -20.35 -9.99
C ILE A 208 2.46 -21.36 -10.52
N GLY A 209 3.75 -21.10 -10.30
CA GLY A 209 4.85 -21.92 -10.81
C GLY A 209 5.16 -21.62 -12.27
N GLN A 210 6.45 -21.57 -12.59
CA GLN A 210 6.95 -21.33 -13.95
C GLN A 210 7.69 -22.57 -14.45
N ASP A 211 7.49 -22.89 -15.72
CA ASP A 211 8.25 -23.89 -16.47
C ASP A 211 9.40 -23.20 -17.22
N PRO A 212 10.65 -23.27 -16.72
CA PRO A 212 11.79 -22.63 -17.37
C PRO A 212 12.17 -23.30 -18.69
N ASN A 213 11.64 -24.49 -18.99
CA ASN A 213 11.92 -25.23 -20.22
C ASN A 213 10.84 -25.05 -21.29
N ALA A 214 9.77 -24.30 -20.98
CA ALA A 214 8.69 -24.06 -21.92
C ALA A 214 9.22 -23.30 -23.16
N LYS A 215 9.00 -23.89 -24.34
CA LYS A 215 9.38 -23.29 -25.63
C LYS A 215 8.22 -22.54 -26.29
N THR A 216 6.99 -22.85 -25.86
CA THR A 216 5.76 -22.27 -26.40
C THR A 216 5.03 -21.52 -25.31
N ILE A 217 4.68 -20.26 -25.59
CA ILE A 217 3.96 -19.39 -24.65
C ILE A 217 2.79 -18.68 -25.35
N ILE A 218 1.71 -18.45 -24.62
CA ILE A 218 0.62 -17.55 -25.01
C ILE A 218 0.57 -16.40 -24.01
N GLY A 219 0.73 -15.18 -24.51
CA GLY A 219 0.67 -13.96 -23.70
C GLY A 219 -0.71 -13.31 -23.77
N VAL A 220 -1.28 -12.99 -22.62
CA VAL A 220 -2.51 -12.19 -22.48
C VAL A 220 -2.13 -10.85 -21.89
N LEU A 221 -2.25 -9.78 -22.68
CA LEU A 221 -1.95 -8.41 -22.26
C LEU A 221 -3.24 -7.65 -21.96
N ASP A 222 -3.32 -7.13 -20.75
CA ASP A 222 -4.42 -6.33 -20.24
C ASP A 222 -3.83 -5.05 -19.64
N ILE A 223 -3.92 -3.93 -20.37
CA ILE A 223 -3.36 -2.64 -19.96
C ILE A 223 -4.44 -1.58 -20.06
N TYR A 224 -4.25 -0.48 -19.30
CA TYR A 224 -5.12 0.68 -19.40
C TYR A 224 -5.21 1.16 -20.86
N GLY A 225 -6.44 1.43 -21.30
CA GLY A 225 -6.71 2.05 -22.59
C GLY A 225 -6.27 3.50 -22.61
N PHE A 226 -6.48 4.17 -23.74
CA PHE A 226 -6.42 5.62 -23.78
C PHE A 226 -7.60 6.18 -22.97
N GLU A 227 -7.28 6.94 -21.92
CA GLU A 227 -8.22 7.69 -21.08
C GLU A 227 -8.00 9.19 -21.28
#